data_AF-A0AAE4ZA77-F1
#
_entry.id   AF-A0AAE4ZA77-F1
#
_cell.length_a   1.000
_cell.length_b   1.000
_cell.length_c   1.000
_cell.angle_alpha   90.00
_cell.angle_beta   90.00
_cell.angle_gamma   90.00
#
_symmetry.space_group_name_H-M   'P 1'
#
loop_
_entity.id
_entity.type
_entity.pdbx_description
1 polymer ?
#
loop_
_entity_poly.entity_id
_entity_poly.type
_entity_poly.pdbx_seq_one_letter_code
_entity_poly.pdbx_strand_id
1 'polypeptide(L)'
;MPNSFVFDSNRCTGCDACRLACSIENGLGPDRSWRRVETFNPKRHPALPAYHLSLACNHCNEPACLYACPANAYRRDAHTGAVILEEEKCIGCRYCSWACPYDAPVFDSSRGVMSKCTFCNHRLVDGLEPACVALCPTGALGFADVAEPEIENEIDGFPATELGPRTVIVPLKEGRWLPVMSAPVVDPASAPGKAPDDDIRLRSEWPLAAFTSMLAVLVAALAAATLDSFDLSPAAFVGGAALILGLASLHLGKPFRAYRALLNLRRSWLSREVTAVTGFIALAAAQLLWFPGSWPLAAVAVGLGLTALICADYVYTVLRASAHPLTHSASVAWTGVFLAAVFAGVGPLAGAVGLGKLGLYVGRKLGFRRGGRPVRPAISLLRVGVGLVVPGLLWAVDPARFHELIVAAVVAGELVDRAEYYVELERIAPSRQMSIDLERRIAEGGANRDVPAPRPALAAID
;
A
#
# COMPACT_ATOMS: atom_id res chain seq x y z
N MET A 1 -28.71 12.15 -8.79
CA MET A 1 -27.25 12.38 -8.94
C MET A 1 -26.57 11.54 -7.84
N PRO A 2 -25.25 11.58 -7.57
CA PRO A 2 -24.67 10.58 -6.68
C PRO A 2 -24.86 10.94 -5.20
N ASN A 3 -25.69 10.16 -4.52
CA ASN A 3 -25.84 10.14 -3.06
C ASN A 3 -24.49 10.25 -2.31
N SER A 4 -24.44 11.08 -1.28
CA SER A 4 -23.26 11.38 -0.45
C SER A 4 -23.62 11.38 1.05
N PHE A 5 -22.66 10.94 1.88
CA PHE A 5 -22.75 11.23 3.32
C PHE A 5 -22.51 12.72 3.56
N VAL A 6 -23.23 13.30 4.50
CA VAL A 6 -22.94 14.64 5.04
C VAL A 6 -22.54 14.46 6.50
N PHE A 7 -21.40 15.02 6.90
CA PHE A 7 -20.87 14.90 8.25
C PHE A 7 -20.56 16.27 8.86
N ASP A 8 -21.26 16.63 9.93
CA ASP A 8 -21.01 17.84 10.71
C ASP A 8 -20.19 17.52 11.95
N SER A 9 -18.89 17.80 11.86
CA SER A 9 -17.93 17.61 12.95
C SER A 9 -18.26 18.49 14.17
N ASN A 10 -18.96 19.62 13.99
CA ASN A 10 -19.37 20.52 15.07
C ASN A 10 -20.50 19.95 15.93
N ARG A 11 -21.24 18.95 15.42
CA ARG A 11 -22.34 18.27 16.13
C ARG A 11 -21.95 16.89 16.64
N CYS A 12 -20.80 16.38 16.22
CA CYS A 12 -20.38 15.03 16.59
C CYS A 12 -19.83 15.00 18.02
N THR A 13 -20.47 14.22 18.90
CA THR A 13 -20.05 14.05 20.31
C THR A 13 -19.22 12.78 20.54
N GLY A 14 -18.92 12.02 19.49
CA GLY A 14 -18.16 10.78 19.61
C GLY A 14 -18.88 9.63 20.33
N CYS A 15 -20.22 9.63 20.35
CA CYS A 15 -21.02 8.65 21.11
C CYS A 15 -21.06 7.21 20.56
N ASP A 16 -20.39 6.93 19.43
CA ASP A 16 -20.36 5.61 18.76
C ASP A 16 -21.70 4.98 18.33
N ALA A 17 -22.83 5.68 18.46
CA ALA A 17 -24.13 5.20 17.98
C ALA A 17 -24.10 4.79 16.50
N CYS A 18 -23.40 5.54 15.67
CA CYS A 18 -23.23 5.23 14.25
C CYS A 18 -22.45 3.91 13.99
N ARG A 19 -21.51 3.54 14.87
CA ARG A 19 -20.77 2.27 14.79
C ARG A 19 -21.67 1.11 15.16
N LEU A 20 -22.44 1.27 16.23
CA LEU A 20 -23.41 0.29 16.72
C LEU A 20 -24.48 0.01 15.65
N ALA A 21 -25.07 1.06 15.07
CA ALA A 21 -26.04 0.94 13.97
C ALA A 21 -25.47 0.14 12.80
N CYS A 22 -24.24 0.47 12.36
CA CYS A 22 -23.59 -0.22 11.25
C CYS A 22 -23.36 -1.71 11.57
N SER A 23 -22.95 -2.03 12.79
CA SER A 23 -22.72 -3.40 13.23
C SER A 23 -23.99 -4.24 13.25
N ILE A 24 -25.07 -3.71 13.85
CA ILE A 24 -26.36 -4.39 13.97
C ILE A 24 -26.97 -4.60 12.58
N GLU A 25 -27.06 -3.54 11.78
CA GLU A 25 -27.69 -3.57 10.46
C GLU A 25 -27.03 -4.59 9.51
N ASN A 26 -25.71 -4.76 9.60
CA ASN A 26 -24.95 -5.62 8.70
C ASN A 26 -24.52 -6.94 9.35
N GLY A 27 -24.99 -7.25 10.57
CA GLY A 27 -24.69 -8.51 11.25
C GLY A 27 -23.19 -8.76 11.47
N LEU A 28 -22.40 -7.72 11.75
CA LEU A 28 -20.92 -7.85 11.83
C LEU A 28 -20.42 -8.53 13.10
N GLY A 29 -21.28 -8.71 14.10
CA GLY A 29 -20.94 -9.24 15.42
C GLY A 29 -20.47 -8.15 16.39
N PRO A 30 -20.29 -8.50 17.69
CA PRO A 30 -19.77 -7.57 18.68
C PRO A 30 -18.36 -7.11 18.31
N ASP A 31 -18.04 -5.85 18.63
CA ASP A 31 -16.73 -5.20 18.41
C ASP A 31 -16.28 -4.96 16.96
N ARG A 32 -17.09 -5.32 15.96
CA ARG A 32 -16.79 -5.06 14.54
C ARG A 32 -17.73 -4.01 13.96
N SER A 33 -17.17 -2.99 13.31
CA SER A 33 -17.96 -2.01 12.56
C SER A 33 -17.16 -1.49 11.38
N TRP A 34 -17.83 -1.32 10.24
CA TRP A 34 -17.22 -0.68 9.06
C TRP A 34 -17.14 0.83 9.18
N ARG A 35 -17.95 1.44 10.05
CA ARG A 35 -17.84 2.84 10.42
C ARG A 35 -17.00 2.94 11.70
N ARG A 36 -16.13 3.93 11.78
CA ARG A 36 -15.29 4.24 12.94
C ARG A 36 -15.51 5.66 13.39
N VAL A 37 -15.17 5.94 14.64
CA VAL A 37 -15.12 7.28 15.20
C VAL A 37 -13.72 7.46 15.75
N GLU A 38 -13.00 8.43 15.20
CA GLU A 38 -11.66 8.78 15.60
C GLU A 38 -11.66 10.20 16.18
N THR A 39 -10.75 10.48 17.10
CA THR A 39 -10.69 11.78 17.78
C THR A 39 -9.43 12.53 17.36
N PHE A 40 -9.60 13.71 16.77
CA PHE A 40 -8.51 14.65 16.58
C PHE A 40 -8.18 15.30 17.93
N ASN A 41 -6.88 15.47 18.24
CA ASN A 41 -6.40 15.91 19.55
C ASN A 41 -6.97 15.05 20.71
N PRO A 42 -6.72 13.73 20.73
CA PRO A 42 -7.32 12.82 21.72
C PRO A 42 -6.88 13.12 23.16
N LYS A 43 -5.75 13.81 23.33
CA LYS A 43 -5.22 14.27 24.62
C LYS A 43 -5.81 15.59 25.10
N ARG A 44 -6.64 16.23 24.27
CA ARG A 44 -7.31 17.51 24.59
C ARG A 44 -6.30 18.58 24.98
N HIS A 45 -5.22 18.68 24.20
CA HIS A 45 -4.27 19.78 24.35
C HIS A 45 -5.05 21.09 24.23
N PRO A 46 -4.96 21.99 25.22
CA PRO A 46 -5.91 23.09 25.33
C PRO A 46 -5.70 24.18 24.29
N ALA A 47 -4.51 24.24 23.66
CA ALA A 47 -4.21 25.16 22.54
C ALA A 47 -4.72 24.67 21.16
N LEU A 48 -5.38 23.51 21.09
CA LEU A 48 -5.76 22.86 19.83
C LEU A 48 -7.24 22.48 19.82
N PRO A 49 -7.92 22.49 18.67
CA PRO A 49 -9.29 22.00 18.59
C PRO A 49 -9.33 20.50 18.92
N ALA A 50 -10.42 20.05 19.53
CA ALA A 50 -10.70 18.64 19.77
C ALA A 50 -12.09 18.32 19.21
N TYR A 51 -12.13 17.40 18.26
CA TYR A 51 -13.36 17.01 17.57
C TYR A 51 -13.27 15.55 17.14
N HIS A 52 -14.43 14.99 16.79
CA HIS A 52 -14.54 13.61 16.35
C HIS A 52 -14.77 13.54 14.84
N LEU A 53 -14.14 12.59 14.17
CA LEU A 53 -14.37 12.25 12.77
C LEU A 53 -15.06 10.90 12.68
N SER A 54 -16.26 10.87 12.09
CA SER A 54 -16.97 9.63 11.78
C SER A 54 -16.58 9.14 10.38
N LEU A 55 -15.71 8.13 10.33
CA LEU A 55 -15.08 7.62 9.11
C LEU A 55 -15.77 6.34 8.62
N ALA A 56 -16.01 6.23 7.31
CA ALA A 56 -16.53 5.02 6.67
C ALA A 56 -15.97 4.91 5.24
N CYS A 57 -16.44 3.93 4.45
CA CYS A 57 -16.21 3.96 3.01
C CYS A 57 -16.90 5.19 2.41
N ASN A 58 -16.14 6.00 1.68
CA ASN A 58 -16.68 7.18 1.00
C ASN A 58 -17.31 6.86 -0.35
N HIS A 59 -17.31 5.58 -0.78
CA HIS A 59 -17.80 5.12 -2.07
C HIS A 59 -17.42 6.02 -3.25
N CYS A 60 -16.15 6.44 -3.32
CA CYS A 60 -15.64 7.51 -4.17
C CYS A 60 -16.07 7.44 -5.64
N ASN A 61 -16.06 8.56 -6.36
CA ASN A 61 -16.35 8.64 -7.80
C ASN A 61 -15.33 7.86 -8.63
N GLU A 62 -14.07 7.88 -8.19
CA GLU A 62 -12.97 7.08 -8.72
C GLU A 62 -12.46 6.13 -7.64
N PRO A 63 -13.08 4.95 -7.45
CA PRO A 63 -12.74 4.08 -6.34
C PRO A 63 -11.42 3.35 -6.61
N ALA A 64 -10.34 3.78 -5.97
CA ALA A 64 -9.03 3.12 -6.05
C ALA A 64 -9.10 1.60 -5.76
N CYS A 65 -9.96 1.18 -4.83
CA CYS A 65 -10.17 -0.23 -4.52
C CYS A 65 -10.74 -1.06 -5.69
N LEU A 66 -11.56 -0.44 -6.55
CA LEU A 66 -12.13 -1.08 -7.74
C LEU A 66 -11.03 -1.30 -8.79
N TYR A 67 -10.22 -0.26 -9.05
CA TYR A 67 -9.10 -0.34 -9.99
C TYR A 67 -8.02 -1.33 -9.53
N ALA A 68 -7.69 -1.32 -8.24
CA ALA A 68 -6.67 -2.20 -7.66
C ALA A 68 -7.10 -3.69 -7.66
N CYS A 69 -8.38 -4.01 -7.49
CA CYS A 69 -8.84 -5.39 -7.29
C CYS A 69 -8.53 -6.29 -8.50
N PRO A 70 -7.70 -7.34 -8.35
CA PRO A 70 -7.36 -8.21 -9.48
C PRO A 70 -8.51 -9.14 -9.88
N ALA A 71 -9.42 -9.43 -8.93
CA ALA A 71 -10.49 -10.39 -9.09
C ALA A 71 -11.80 -9.82 -9.68
N ASN A 72 -11.81 -8.53 -10.05
CA ASN A 72 -13.01 -7.78 -10.41
C ASN A 72 -14.16 -8.02 -9.41
N ALA A 73 -13.85 -7.97 -8.10
CA ALA A 73 -14.81 -8.23 -7.04
C ALA A 73 -15.59 -6.96 -6.63
N TYR A 74 -15.25 -5.80 -7.18
CA TYR A 74 -15.95 -4.56 -6.92
C TYR A 74 -16.83 -4.17 -8.10
N ARG A 75 -18.04 -3.70 -7.81
CA ARG A 75 -18.94 -3.08 -8.79
C ARG A 75 -19.47 -1.75 -8.27
N ARG A 76 -19.85 -0.86 -9.18
CA ARG A 76 -20.67 0.31 -8.85
C ARG A 76 -22.13 -0.07 -9.06
N ASP A 77 -22.96 0.18 -8.05
CA ASP A 77 -24.41 0.04 -8.19
C ASP A 77 -24.97 1.18 -9.05
N ALA A 78 -25.82 0.83 -10.01
CA ALA A 78 -26.34 1.81 -10.98
C ALA A 78 -27.40 2.73 -10.36
N HIS A 79 -28.11 2.29 -9.32
CA HIS A 79 -29.21 3.03 -8.72
C HIS A 79 -28.71 3.98 -7.63
N THR A 80 -27.91 3.48 -6.70
CA THR A 80 -27.44 4.26 -5.54
C THR A 80 -26.05 4.86 -5.77
N GLY A 81 -25.37 4.44 -6.84
CA GLY A 81 -23.97 4.70 -7.08
C GLY A 81 -23.04 3.93 -6.14
N ALA A 82 -23.53 3.15 -5.17
CA ALA A 82 -22.70 2.52 -4.13
C ALA A 82 -21.60 1.63 -4.74
N VAL A 83 -20.36 1.83 -4.32
CA VAL A 83 -19.28 0.87 -4.62
C VAL A 83 -19.48 -0.35 -3.72
N ILE A 84 -19.78 -1.51 -4.28
CA ILE A 84 -20.09 -2.75 -3.55
C ILE A 84 -18.99 -3.79 -3.79
N LEU A 85 -18.60 -4.51 -2.74
CA LEU A 85 -17.74 -5.67 -2.82
C LEU A 85 -18.61 -6.93 -2.88
N GLU A 86 -18.45 -7.72 -3.93
CA GLU A 86 -19.06 -9.03 -4.11
C GLU A 86 -18.14 -10.10 -3.51
N GLU A 87 -18.48 -10.56 -2.31
CA GLU A 87 -17.61 -11.43 -1.49
C GLU A 87 -17.33 -12.79 -2.14
N GLU A 88 -18.25 -13.29 -2.96
CA GLU A 88 -18.15 -14.54 -3.70
C GLU A 88 -17.01 -14.49 -4.72
N LYS A 89 -16.73 -13.29 -5.26
CA LYS A 89 -15.65 -13.04 -6.21
C LYS A 89 -14.33 -12.72 -5.52
N CYS A 90 -14.36 -12.33 -4.24
CA CYS A 90 -13.18 -11.95 -3.49
C CYS A 90 -12.24 -13.14 -3.27
N ILE A 91 -10.94 -12.91 -3.49
CA ILE A 91 -9.86 -13.87 -3.25
C ILE A 91 -9.15 -13.64 -1.91
N GLY A 92 -9.49 -12.56 -1.20
CA GLY A 92 -8.86 -12.20 0.07
C GLY A 92 -7.40 -11.75 -0.04
N CYS A 93 -6.99 -11.15 -1.16
CA CYS A 93 -5.60 -10.71 -1.39
C CYS A 93 -5.20 -9.42 -0.66
N ARG A 94 -6.13 -8.75 0.03
CA ARG A 94 -5.93 -7.52 0.81
C ARG A 94 -5.41 -6.29 0.05
N TYR A 95 -5.08 -6.40 -1.23
CA TYR A 95 -4.56 -5.28 -2.02
C TYR A 95 -5.45 -4.01 -2.02
N CYS A 96 -6.77 -4.18 -1.91
CA CYS A 96 -7.69 -3.04 -1.81
C CYS A 96 -7.61 -2.27 -0.47
N SER A 97 -7.08 -2.84 0.61
CA SER A 97 -6.79 -2.05 1.82
C SER A 97 -5.63 -1.11 1.53
N TRP A 98 -4.55 -1.58 0.89
CA TRP A 98 -3.41 -0.75 0.51
C TRP A 98 -3.82 0.43 -0.38
N ALA A 99 -4.70 0.19 -1.34
CA ALA A 99 -5.19 1.21 -2.26
C ALA A 99 -6.18 2.21 -1.66
N CYS A 100 -6.81 1.92 -0.52
CA CYS A 100 -7.81 2.80 0.06
C CYS A 100 -7.18 3.77 1.07
N PRO A 101 -7.16 5.09 0.79
CA PRO A 101 -6.56 6.09 1.68
C PRO A 101 -7.42 6.36 2.93
N TYR A 102 -8.69 5.92 2.91
CA TYR A 102 -9.65 6.09 4.00
C TYR A 102 -9.72 4.87 4.94
N ASP A 103 -8.93 3.85 4.63
CA ASP A 103 -8.90 2.59 5.37
C ASP A 103 -10.26 1.92 5.56
N ALA A 104 -11.06 1.93 4.49
CA ALA A 104 -12.42 1.38 4.52
C ALA A 104 -12.51 -0.14 4.29
N PRO A 105 -11.72 -0.78 3.39
CA PRO A 105 -11.70 -2.23 3.25
C PRO A 105 -10.97 -2.90 4.41
N VAL A 106 -11.67 -3.77 5.12
CA VAL A 106 -11.13 -4.56 6.24
C VAL A 106 -11.17 -6.04 5.92
N PHE A 107 -10.13 -6.78 6.29
CA PHE A 107 -10.07 -8.23 6.05
C PHE A 107 -10.85 -8.97 7.14
N ASP A 108 -11.81 -9.80 6.74
CA ASP A 108 -12.51 -10.68 7.66
C ASP A 108 -11.81 -12.05 7.68
N SER A 109 -11.04 -12.30 8.73
CA SER A 109 -10.25 -13.52 8.87
C SER A 109 -11.10 -14.79 9.03
N SER A 110 -12.32 -14.69 9.58
CA SER A 110 -13.19 -15.86 9.72
C SER A 110 -13.73 -16.32 8.37
N ARG A 111 -13.98 -15.38 7.45
CA ARG A 111 -14.51 -15.66 6.11
C ARG A 111 -13.43 -15.73 5.04
N GLY A 112 -12.23 -15.21 5.28
CA GLY A 112 -11.13 -15.17 4.31
C GLY A 112 -11.38 -14.20 3.14
N VAL A 113 -12.19 -13.16 3.34
CA VAL A 113 -12.54 -12.18 2.31
C VAL A 113 -12.43 -10.76 2.86
N MET A 114 -12.32 -9.77 1.97
CA MET A 114 -12.44 -8.37 2.37
C MET A 114 -13.91 -8.06 2.67
N SER A 115 -14.16 -7.04 3.49
CA SER A 115 -15.47 -6.48 3.76
C SER A 115 -15.36 -4.97 3.95
N LYS A 116 -16.45 -4.23 3.78
CA LYS A 116 -16.51 -2.77 3.96
C LYS A 116 -17.95 -2.29 3.98
N CYS A 117 -18.14 -1.03 4.36
CA CYS A 117 -19.42 -0.33 4.22
C CYS A 117 -20.02 -0.52 2.82
N THR A 118 -21.31 -0.85 2.80
CA THR A 118 -22.14 -1.10 1.60
C THR A 118 -22.98 0.10 1.21
N PHE A 119 -22.75 1.27 1.83
CA PHE A 119 -23.62 2.44 1.75
C PHE A 119 -25.03 2.19 2.27
N CYS A 120 -25.24 1.08 2.99
CA CYS A 120 -26.57 0.52 3.25
C CYS A 120 -27.41 0.43 1.97
N ASN A 121 -26.79 -0.03 0.86
CA ASN A 121 -27.44 -0.11 -0.45
C ASN A 121 -28.81 -0.80 -0.39
N HIS A 122 -28.96 -1.84 0.44
CA HIS A 122 -30.24 -2.52 0.64
C HIS A 122 -31.32 -1.59 1.20
N ARG A 123 -30.99 -0.71 2.15
CA ARG A 123 -31.92 0.30 2.70
C ARG A 123 -32.24 1.39 1.69
N LEU A 124 -31.22 1.86 0.97
CA LEU A 124 -31.37 2.94 -0.01
C LEU A 124 -32.31 2.55 -1.16
N VAL A 125 -32.26 1.29 -1.60
CA VAL A 125 -33.18 0.75 -2.62
C VAL A 125 -34.63 0.77 -2.12
N ASP A 126 -34.85 0.61 -0.81
CA ASP A 126 -36.17 0.70 -0.17
C ASP A 126 -36.58 2.14 0.18
N GLY A 127 -35.82 3.15 -0.25
CA GLY A 127 -36.08 4.56 0.04
C GLY A 127 -35.77 4.97 1.49
N LEU A 128 -35.07 4.12 2.24
CA LEU A 128 -34.67 4.38 3.62
C LEU A 128 -33.26 4.97 3.68
N GLU A 129 -33.00 5.81 4.68
CA GLU A 129 -31.65 6.31 4.96
C GLU A 129 -30.71 5.20 5.48
N PRO A 130 -29.38 5.35 5.32
CA PRO A 130 -28.41 4.45 5.93
C PRO A 130 -28.57 4.38 7.45
N ALA A 131 -28.39 3.19 8.04
CA ALA A 131 -28.62 2.97 9.48
C ALA A 131 -27.80 3.90 10.39
N CYS A 132 -26.55 4.20 9.99
CA CYS A 132 -25.69 5.12 10.75
C CYS A 132 -26.16 6.59 10.74
N VAL A 133 -26.90 7.00 9.71
CA VAL A 133 -27.53 8.33 9.59
C VAL A 133 -28.79 8.34 10.45
N ALA A 134 -29.66 7.36 10.25
CA ALA A 134 -30.92 7.23 10.98
C ALA A 134 -30.75 7.17 12.51
N LEU A 135 -29.66 6.58 13.02
CA LEU A 135 -29.40 6.47 14.46
C LEU A 135 -28.63 7.67 15.04
N CYS A 136 -28.16 8.64 14.24
CA CYS A 136 -27.31 9.71 14.75
C CYS A 136 -28.07 10.64 15.71
N PRO A 137 -27.78 10.63 17.04
CA PRO A 137 -28.62 11.33 18.01
C PRO A 137 -28.49 12.86 17.94
N THR A 138 -27.37 13.37 17.42
CA THR A 138 -27.10 14.80 17.32
C THR A 138 -27.36 15.37 15.93
N GLY A 139 -27.79 14.54 14.97
CA GLY A 139 -27.91 14.94 13.57
C GLY A 139 -26.57 15.39 12.96
N ALA A 140 -25.45 14.84 13.45
CA ALA A 140 -24.12 15.06 12.90
C ALA A 140 -23.86 14.28 11.61
N LEU A 141 -24.65 13.24 11.33
CA LEU A 141 -24.60 12.47 10.09
C LEU A 141 -25.89 12.71 9.32
N GLY A 142 -25.76 13.00 8.04
CA GLY A 142 -26.83 13.14 7.06
C GLY A 142 -26.55 12.33 5.79
N PHE A 143 -27.55 12.28 4.92
CA PHE A 143 -27.45 11.65 3.61
C PHE A 143 -28.19 12.50 2.59
N ALA A 144 -27.47 12.96 1.56
CA ALA A 144 -28.05 13.88 0.60
C ALA A 144 -27.54 13.60 -0.82
N ASP A 145 -28.35 13.97 -1.81
CA ASP A 145 -27.90 14.10 -3.19
C ASP A 145 -27.16 15.44 -3.32
N VAL A 146 -25.84 15.37 -3.44
CA VAL A 146 -24.98 16.56 -3.54
C VAL A 146 -24.37 16.55 -4.92
N ALA A 147 -24.78 17.51 -5.77
CA ALA A 147 -24.37 17.56 -7.17
C ALA A 147 -22.85 17.74 -7.31
N GLU A 148 -22.28 18.64 -6.51
CA GLU A 148 -20.85 18.81 -6.22
C GLU A 148 -20.76 19.48 -4.84
N PRO A 149 -19.86 19.07 -3.93
CA PRO A 149 -19.71 19.81 -2.70
C PRO A 149 -19.01 21.14 -3.01
N GLU A 150 -19.71 22.26 -2.88
CA GLU A 150 -19.08 23.59 -2.71
C GLU A 150 -18.12 23.61 -1.49
N ILE A 151 -18.24 22.60 -0.63
CA ILE A 151 -17.48 22.40 0.59
C ILE A 151 -16.30 21.47 0.29
N GLU A 152 -15.09 22.02 0.22
CA GLU A 152 -13.88 21.20 0.21
C GLU A 152 -13.83 20.36 1.51
N ASN A 153 -13.50 19.07 1.41
CA ASN A 153 -13.37 18.15 2.54
C ASN A 153 -12.11 18.43 3.39
N GLU A 154 -11.83 19.71 3.64
CA GLU A 154 -10.64 20.20 4.31
C GLU A 154 -10.89 20.25 5.82
N ILE A 155 -10.71 19.10 6.44
CA ILE A 155 -10.59 18.98 7.89
C ILE A 155 -9.33 18.19 8.24
N ASP A 156 -8.63 18.59 9.30
CA ASP A 156 -7.45 17.84 9.73
C ASP A 156 -7.82 16.41 10.10
N GLY A 157 -6.97 15.48 9.66
CA GLY A 157 -7.19 14.06 9.83
C GLY A 157 -7.98 13.37 8.72
N PHE A 158 -8.60 14.11 7.80
CA PHE A 158 -9.22 13.52 6.61
C PHE A 158 -8.26 13.60 5.41
N PRO A 159 -7.88 12.47 4.78
CA PRO A 159 -6.99 12.50 3.63
C PRO A 159 -7.62 13.20 2.42
N ALA A 160 -6.96 14.23 1.89
CA ALA A 160 -7.36 14.90 0.65
C ALA A 160 -6.88 14.10 -0.57
N THR A 161 -7.79 13.75 -1.48
CA THR A 161 -7.47 12.90 -2.65
C THR A 161 -8.27 13.29 -3.88
N GLU A 162 -7.75 13.02 -5.08
CA GLU A 162 -8.47 13.21 -6.35
C GLU A 162 -9.54 12.15 -6.62
N LEU A 163 -9.71 11.16 -5.73
CA LEU A 163 -10.66 10.04 -5.91
C LEU A 163 -12.15 10.47 -5.92
N GLY A 164 -12.45 11.73 -5.57
CA GLY A 164 -13.82 12.23 -5.41
C GLY A 164 -14.60 11.47 -4.32
N PRO A 165 -14.20 11.53 -3.04
CA PRO A 165 -14.96 10.88 -1.95
C PRO A 165 -16.40 11.42 -1.89
N ARG A 166 -17.40 10.52 -1.83
CA ARG A 166 -18.82 10.90 -1.65
C ARG A 166 -19.17 11.05 -0.18
N THR A 167 -18.47 11.97 0.44
CA THR A 167 -18.67 12.43 1.81
C THR A 167 -18.38 13.91 1.80
N VAL A 168 -19.26 14.68 2.43
CA VAL A 168 -19.15 16.12 2.57
C VAL A 168 -18.97 16.42 4.05
N ILE A 169 -17.86 17.05 4.41
CA ILE A 169 -17.56 17.39 5.80
C ILE A 169 -17.85 18.87 6.01
N VAL A 170 -18.78 19.19 6.91
CA VAL A 170 -19.02 20.58 7.32
C VAL A 170 -17.78 21.08 8.07
N PRO A 171 -17.16 22.19 7.62
CA PRO A 171 -15.99 22.76 8.26
C PRO A 171 -16.26 23.11 9.72
N LEU A 172 -15.21 23.10 10.54
CA LEU A 172 -15.32 23.58 11.91
C LEU A 172 -15.72 25.05 11.93
N LYS A 173 -16.64 25.43 12.82
CA LYS A 173 -17.03 26.83 12.98
C LYS A 173 -15.80 27.67 13.38
N GLU A 174 -15.67 28.83 12.79
CA GLU A 174 -14.65 29.79 13.21
C GLU A 174 -15.03 30.38 14.58
N GLY A 175 -14.08 30.42 15.52
CA GLY A 175 -14.31 30.97 16.85
C GLY A 175 -13.13 30.76 17.79
N ARG A 176 -13.03 31.56 18.86
CA ARG A 176 -12.05 31.33 19.94
C ARG A 176 -12.44 30.07 20.71
N TRP A 177 -11.99 28.91 20.22
CA TRP A 177 -12.10 27.62 20.90
C TRP A 177 -11.22 27.50 22.16
N LEU A 178 -10.36 28.49 22.38
CA LEU A 178 -9.46 28.54 23.52
C LEU A 178 -10.21 29.14 24.72
N PRO A 179 -10.54 28.36 25.77
CA PRO A 179 -10.85 28.97 27.05
C PRO A 179 -9.68 29.86 27.46
N VAL A 180 -9.97 30.98 28.14
CA VAL A 180 -8.91 31.81 28.75
C VAL A 180 -8.16 30.92 29.72
N MET A 181 -6.96 30.49 29.32
CA MET A 181 -6.15 29.57 30.11
C MET A 181 -5.54 30.33 31.29
N SER A 182 -5.88 29.92 32.50
CA SER A 182 -5.21 30.37 33.73
C SER A 182 -3.95 29.56 34.04
N ALA A 183 -3.80 28.40 33.41
CA ALA A 183 -2.61 27.55 33.51
C ALA A 183 -1.60 27.89 32.40
N PRO A 184 -0.28 27.85 32.68
CA PRO A 184 0.73 28.03 31.65
C PRO A 184 0.52 27.03 30.52
N VAL A 185 0.67 27.48 29.28
CA VAL A 185 0.63 26.64 28.08
C VAL A 185 1.66 25.55 28.27
N VAL A 186 1.20 24.32 28.52
CA VAL A 186 2.06 23.15 28.51
C VAL A 186 2.64 23.07 27.11
N ASP A 187 3.97 22.93 27.01
CA ASP A 187 4.62 22.79 25.71
C ASP A 187 3.92 21.66 24.93
N PRO A 188 3.30 21.95 23.78
CA PRO A 188 2.61 20.92 23.02
C PRO A 188 3.55 19.78 22.58
N ALA A 189 4.88 20.00 22.53
CA ALA A 189 5.88 18.95 22.31
C ALA A 189 6.01 17.96 23.49
N SER A 190 5.50 18.30 24.67
CA SER A 190 5.52 17.42 25.86
C SER A 190 4.37 16.40 25.89
N ALA A 191 3.47 16.42 24.90
CA ALA A 191 2.38 15.45 24.80
C ALA A 191 2.91 14.14 24.15
N PRO A 192 3.02 13.00 24.88
CA PRO A 192 3.55 11.79 24.26
C PRO A 192 2.59 11.20 23.22
N GLY A 193 2.79 11.46 21.94
CA GLY A 193 1.99 10.85 20.87
C GLY A 193 2.03 9.33 20.97
N LYS A 194 0.86 8.66 21.02
CA LYS A 194 0.83 7.22 20.74
C LYS A 194 1.07 7.10 19.24
N ALA A 195 2.17 6.48 18.84
CA ALA A 195 2.44 6.20 17.44
C ALA A 195 1.22 5.44 16.85
N PRO A 196 0.72 5.83 15.67
CA PRO A 196 -0.35 5.09 15.02
C PRO A 196 0.04 3.62 14.86
N ASP A 197 -0.92 2.71 15.05
CA ASP A 197 -0.71 1.30 14.77
C ASP A 197 -0.50 1.14 13.25
N ASP A 198 0.77 1.10 12.83
CA ASP A 198 1.13 0.90 11.44
C ASP A 198 0.86 -0.58 11.06
N ASP A 199 -0.08 -0.77 10.11
CA ASP A 199 -0.64 -2.07 9.72
C ASP A 199 0.18 -2.84 8.66
N ILE A 200 1.24 -2.25 8.10
CA ILE A 200 2.15 -2.95 7.18
C ILE A 200 3.40 -3.35 7.95
N ARG A 201 3.38 -4.54 8.54
CA ARG A 201 4.55 -5.10 9.24
C ARG A 201 5.21 -6.14 8.36
N LEU A 202 6.55 -6.13 8.30
CA LEU A 202 7.32 -7.20 7.65
C LEU A 202 6.89 -8.60 8.13
N ARG A 203 6.40 -8.73 9.36
CA ARG A 203 5.88 -9.97 9.92
C ARG A 203 4.59 -10.47 9.25
N SER A 204 3.71 -9.59 8.77
CA SER A 204 2.49 -9.97 8.05
C SER A 204 2.74 -10.13 6.55
N GLU A 205 3.68 -9.35 5.99
CA GLU A 205 3.94 -9.30 4.54
C GLU A 205 5.21 -10.05 4.09
N TRP A 206 5.86 -10.82 4.97
CA TRP A 206 7.07 -11.59 4.62
C TRP A 206 6.91 -12.52 3.40
N PRO A 207 5.74 -13.17 3.15
CA PRO A 207 5.61 -14.03 1.98
C PRO A 207 5.73 -13.24 0.68
N LEU A 208 5.28 -11.98 0.67
CA LEU A 208 5.36 -11.11 -0.50
C LEU A 208 6.78 -10.59 -0.73
N ALA A 209 7.50 -10.26 0.35
CA ALA A 209 8.91 -9.90 0.28
C ALA A 209 9.74 -11.09 -0.26
N ALA A 210 9.48 -12.30 0.23
CA ALA A 210 10.13 -13.53 -0.23
C ALA A 210 9.78 -13.84 -1.70
N PHE A 211 8.50 -13.78 -2.06
CA PHE A 211 8.02 -13.99 -3.43
C PHE A 211 8.70 -13.06 -4.44
N THR A 212 8.68 -11.74 -4.20
CA THR A 212 9.27 -10.76 -5.13
C THR A 212 10.80 -10.90 -5.25
N SER A 213 11.48 -11.26 -4.15
CA SER A 213 12.93 -11.50 -4.16
C SER A 213 13.29 -12.75 -4.97
N MET A 214 12.54 -13.83 -4.77
CA MET A 214 12.78 -15.09 -5.45
C MET A 214 12.42 -15.02 -6.93
N LEU A 215 11.38 -14.27 -7.29
CA LEU A 215 11.07 -13.96 -8.68
C LEU A 215 12.23 -13.22 -9.35
N ALA A 216 12.82 -12.21 -8.70
CA ALA A 216 13.98 -11.50 -9.25
C ALA A 216 15.20 -12.42 -9.45
N VAL A 217 15.47 -13.31 -8.49
CA VAL A 217 16.53 -14.33 -8.61
C VAL A 217 16.27 -15.27 -9.78
N LEU A 218 15.04 -15.78 -9.92
CA LEU A 218 14.70 -16.75 -10.96
C LEU A 218 14.75 -16.13 -12.36
N VAL A 219 14.25 -14.89 -12.52
CA VAL A 219 14.34 -14.14 -13.79
C VAL A 219 15.80 -13.85 -14.14
N ALA A 220 16.60 -13.42 -13.17
CA ALA A 220 18.03 -13.16 -13.37
C ALA A 220 18.82 -14.41 -13.75
N ALA A 221 18.56 -15.54 -13.08
CA ALA A 221 19.21 -16.81 -13.36
C ALA A 221 18.86 -17.31 -14.76
N LEU A 222 17.58 -17.21 -15.17
CA LEU A 222 17.18 -17.57 -16.52
C LEU A 222 17.87 -16.66 -17.55
N ALA A 223 17.88 -15.34 -17.33
CA ALA A 223 18.53 -14.40 -18.24
C ALA A 223 20.03 -14.70 -18.41
N ALA A 224 20.75 -14.98 -17.31
CA ALA A 224 22.15 -15.38 -17.38
C ALA A 224 22.36 -16.73 -18.10
N ALA A 225 21.44 -17.69 -17.89
CA ALA A 225 21.46 -18.97 -18.59
C ALA A 225 21.21 -18.82 -20.10
N THR A 226 20.37 -17.87 -20.54
CA THR A 226 20.18 -17.59 -21.98
C THR A 226 21.41 -17.04 -22.67
N LEU A 227 22.40 -16.55 -21.91
CA LEU A 227 23.68 -16.05 -22.39
C LEU A 227 24.81 -17.07 -22.21
N ASP A 228 24.48 -18.34 -21.94
CA ASP A 228 25.41 -19.43 -21.63
C ASP A 228 26.41 -19.10 -20.50
N SER A 229 26.05 -18.15 -19.64
CA SER A 229 26.94 -17.60 -18.60
C SER A 229 26.63 -18.17 -17.21
N PHE A 230 25.54 -18.91 -17.06
CA PHE A 230 25.10 -19.52 -15.79
C PHE A 230 24.39 -20.86 -16.05
N ASP A 231 24.74 -21.90 -15.29
CA ASP A 231 24.11 -23.22 -15.43
C ASP A 231 22.85 -23.32 -14.57
N LEU A 232 21.69 -23.12 -15.21
CA LEU A 232 20.38 -23.25 -14.57
C LEU A 232 19.77 -24.62 -14.91
N SER A 233 19.89 -25.57 -13.99
CA SER A 233 19.25 -26.88 -14.17
C SER A 233 17.71 -26.76 -14.21
N PRO A 234 17.01 -27.58 -15.03
CA PRO A 234 15.55 -27.58 -15.07
C PRO A 234 14.91 -27.87 -13.71
N ALA A 235 15.53 -28.73 -12.90
CA ALA A 235 15.05 -29.05 -11.56
C ALA A 235 15.11 -27.85 -10.61
N ALA A 236 16.19 -27.06 -10.66
CA ALA A 236 16.32 -25.84 -9.87
C ALA A 236 15.27 -24.80 -10.29
N PHE A 237 15.03 -24.64 -11.59
CA PHE A 237 14.00 -23.74 -12.09
C PHE A 237 12.59 -24.16 -11.65
N VAL A 238 12.23 -25.42 -11.84
CA VAL A 238 10.90 -25.95 -11.46
C VAL A 238 10.68 -25.87 -9.95
N GLY A 239 11.70 -26.20 -9.15
CA GLY A 239 11.64 -26.06 -7.69
C GLY A 239 11.44 -24.60 -7.25
N GLY A 240 12.18 -23.67 -7.85
CA GLY A 240 12.01 -22.24 -7.63
C GLY A 240 10.61 -21.75 -8.02
N ALA A 241 10.13 -22.13 -9.20
CA ALA A 241 8.80 -21.77 -9.70
C ALA A 241 7.68 -22.31 -8.79
N ALA A 242 7.78 -23.55 -8.32
CA ALA A 242 6.83 -24.14 -7.37
C ALA A 242 6.80 -23.36 -6.05
N LEU A 243 7.95 -22.96 -5.53
CA LEU A 243 8.04 -22.15 -4.32
C LEU A 243 7.43 -20.75 -4.53
N ILE A 244 7.60 -20.14 -5.72
CA ILE A 244 7.01 -18.83 -6.07
C ILE A 244 5.47 -18.94 -5.99
N LEU A 245 4.91 -19.96 -6.64
CA LEU A 245 3.46 -20.20 -6.67
C LEU A 245 2.91 -20.51 -5.26
N GLY A 246 3.67 -21.26 -4.45
CA GLY A 246 3.34 -21.54 -3.05
C GLY A 246 3.27 -20.27 -2.22
N LEU A 247 4.34 -19.45 -2.22
CA LEU A 247 4.41 -18.19 -1.48
C LEU A 247 3.31 -17.19 -1.91
N ALA A 248 3.02 -17.12 -3.21
CA ALA A 248 1.95 -16.29 -3.75
C ALA A 248 0.56 -16.71 -3.25
N SER A 249 0.38 -17.97 -2.84
CA SER A 249 -0.91 -18.48 -2.39
C SER A 249 -1.13 -18.37 -0.87
N LEU A 250 -0.04 -18.35 -0.08
CA LEU A 250 -0.10 -18.41 1.39
C LEU A 250 -0.83 -17.23 2.05
N HIS A 251 -0.84 -16.07 1.42
CA HIS A 251 -1.45 -14.86 1.97
C HIS A 251 -2.91 -14.66 1.51
N LEU A 252 -3.42 -15.50 0.60
CA LEU A 252 -4.78 -15.39 0.09
C LEU A 252 -5.79 -15.97 1.08
N GLY A 253 -6.84 -15.22 1.36
CA GLY A 253 -7.95 -15.74 2.16
C GLY A 253 -8.79 -16.82 1.45
N LYS A 254 -8.79 -16.86 0.11
CA LYS A 254 -9.44 -17.90 -0.71
C LYS A 254 -8.51 -18.41 -1.82
N PRO A 255 -7.53 -19.28 -1.52
CA PRO A 255 -6.54 -19.73 -2.49
C PRO A 255 -7.17 -20.46 -3.70
N PHE A 256 -8.25 -21.22 -3.50
CA PHE A 256 -8.97 -21.89 -4.61
C PHE A 256 -9.61 -20.92 -5.62
N ARG A 257 -9.73 -19.63 -5.27
CA ARG A 257 -10.23 -18.59 -6.17
C ARG A 257 -9.10 -17.81 -6.84
N ALA A 258 -7.83 -18.18 -6.64
CA ALA A 258 -6.66 -17.43 -7.12
C ALA A 258 -6.67 -17.20 -8.64
N TYR A 259 -7.24 -18.10 -9.44
CA TYR A 259 -7.40 -17.94 -10.90
C TYR A 259 -8.10 -16.62 -11.28
N ARG A 260 -8.96 -16.09 -10.40
CA ARG A 260 -9.66 -14.82 -10.62
C ARG A 260 -8.71 -13.63 -10.68
N ALA A 261 -7.49 -13.75 -10.14
CA ALA A 261 -6.50 -12.68 -10.20
C ALA A 261 -6.06 -12.33 -11.64
N LEU A 262 -6.37 -13.17 -12.63
CA LEU A 262 -6.09 -12.92 -14.04
C LEU A 262 -7.17 -12.08 -14.74
N LEU A 263 -8.29 -11.76 -14.08
CA LEU A 263 -9.47 -11.19 -14.74
C LEU A 263 -9.38 -9.68 -14.98
N ASN A 264 -8.53 -8.94 -14.26
CA ASN A 264 -8.46 -7.47 -14.37
C ASN A 264 -7.12 -6.96 -14.92
N LEU A 265 -6.72 -7.43 -16.11
CA LEU A 265 -5.46 -7.02 -16.76
C LEU A 265 -5.43 -5.54 -17.15
N ARG A 266 -6.60 -4.97 -17.46
CA ARG A 266 -6.69 -3.60 -17.94
C ARG A 266 -6.37 -2.58 -16.86
N ARG A 267 -6.81 -2.80 -15.61
CA ARG A 267 -6.74 -1.78 -14.55
C ARG A 267 -5.82 -2.16 -13.38
N SER A 268 -5.69 -3.45 -13.07
CA SER A 268 -4.94 -3.88 -11.89
C SER A 268 -3.52 -4.34 -12.26
N TRP A 269 -2.51 -3.64 -11.73
CA TRP A 269 -1.10 -4.05 -11.82
C TRP A 269 -0.85 -5.44 -11.24
N LEU A 270 -1.57 -5.83 -10.18
CA LEU A 270 -1.46 -7.16 -9.60
C LEU A 270 -1.93 -8.25 -10.60
N SER A 271 -2.97 -8.00 -11.40
CA SER A 271 -3.37 -8.96 -12.46
C SER A 271 -2.31 -9.08 -13.56
N ARG A 272 -1.69 -7.95 -13.94
CA ARG A 272 -0.62 -7.93 -14.94
C ARG A 272 0.60 -8.70 -14.44
N GLU A 273 0.96 -8.52 -13.17
CA GLU A 273 2.02 -9.26 -12.49
C GLU A 273 1.73 -10.76 -12.50
N VAL A 274 0.58 -11.21 -12.00
CA VAL A 274 0.23 -12.65 -11.94
C VAL A 274 0.24 -13.28 -13.34
N THR A 275 -0.23 -12.54 -14.35
CA THR A 275 -0.19 -13.01 -15.75
C THR A 275 1.22 -13.12 -16.28
N ALA A 276 2.05 -12.10 -16.07
CA ALA A 276 3.45 -12.09 -16.49
C ALA A 276 4.26 -13.19 -15.79
N VAL A 277 4.06 -13.41 -14.48
CA VAL A 277 4.69 -14.50 -13.71
C VAL A 277 4.25 -15.87 -14.25
N THR A 278 2.95 -16.06 -14.49
CA THR A 278 2.42 -17.33 -15.01
C THR A 278 3.01 -17.63 -16.40
N GLY A 279 3.03 -16.64 -17.30
CA GLY A 279 3.63 -16.76 -18.63
C GLY A 279 5.14 -16.98 -18.59
N PHE A 280 5.86 -16.27 -17.72
CA PHE A 280 7.29 -16.47 -17.47
C PHE A 280 7.58 -17.91 -17.05
N ILE A 281 6.89 -18.41 -16.02
CA ILE A 281 7.08 -19.77 -15.50
C ILE A 281 6.78 -20.81 -16.59
N ALA A 282 5.66 -20.66 -17.30
CA ALA A 282 5.25 -21.61 -18.33
C ALA A 282 6.25 -21.67 -19.50
N LEU A 283 6.65 -20.53 -20.06
CA LEU A 283 7.54 -20.49 -21.21
C LEU A 283 8.99 -20.85 -20.84
N ALA A 284 9.47 -20.44 -19.66
CA ALA A 284 10.79 -20.82 -19.19
C ALA A 284 10.88 -22.32 -18.88
N ALA A 285 9.85 -22.90 -18.24
CA ALA A 285 9.78 -24.35 -18.05
C ALA A 285 9.76 -25.07 -19.41
N ALA A 286 9.00 -24.56 -20.38
CA ALA A 286 8.95 -25.15 -21.70
C ALA A 286 10.27 -25.11 -22.45
N GLN A 287 10.97 -23.98 -22.34
CA GLN A 287 12.33 -23.81 -22.85
C GLN A 287 13.30 -24.80 -22.25
N LEU A 288 13.29 -24.98 -20.92
CA LEU A 288 14.27 -25.83 -20.23
C LEU A 288 13.98 -27.32 -20.37
N LEU A 289 12.71 -27.73 -20.48
CA LEU A 289 12.31 -29.14 -20.45
C LEU A 289 12.10 -29.75 -21.84
N TRP A 290 11.48 -29.02 -22.77
CA TRP A 290 11.09 -29.55 -24.08
C TRP A 290 11.86 -28.94 -25.25
N PHE A 291 12.32 -27.70 -25.13
CA PHE A 291 12.97 -26.97 -26.22
C PHE A 291 14.34 -26.37 -25.83
N PRO A 292 15.26 -27.16 -25.23
CA PRO A 292 16.56 -26.64 -24.83
C PRO A 292 17.29 -26.03 -26.04
N GLY A 293 17.79 -24.80 -25.88
CA GLY A 293 18.50 -24.06 -26.93
C GLY A 293 17.63 -23.17 -27.83
N SER A 294 16.30 -23.16 -27.69
CA SER A 294 15.44 -22.23 -28.46
C SER A 294 15.55 -20.79 -27.93
N TRP A 295 16.49 -20.02 -28.51
CA TRP A 295 16.68 -18.61 -28.17
C TRP A 295 15.39 -17.77 -28.21
N PRO A 296 14.49 -17.88 -29.21
CA PRO A 296 13.28 -17.08 -29.25
C PRO A 296 12.36 -17.32 -28.04
N LEU A 297 12.20 -18.59 -27.63
CA LEU A 297 11.37 -18.95 -26.49
C LEU A 297 11.99 -18.46 -25.18
N ALA A 298 13.31 -18.57 -25.06
CA ALA A 298 14.07 -18.07 -23.93
C ALA A 298 13.96 -16.53 -23.81
N ALA A 299 14.10 -15.80 -24.91
CA ALA A 299 13.98 -14.34 -24.95
C ALA A 299 12.57 -13.86 -24.56
N VAL A 300 11.52 -14.51 -25.05
CA VAL A 300 10.13 -14.20 -24.66
C VAL A 300 9.91 -14.49 -23.18
N ALA A 301 10.41 -15.62 -22.67
CA ALA A 301 10.32 -15.95 -21.25
C ALA A 301 11.00 -14.87 -20.40
N VAL A 302 12.25 -14.50 -20.70
CA VAL A 302 12.98 -13.42 -19.99
C VAL A 302 12.21 -12.10 -20.08
N GLY A 303 11.65 -11.74 -21.23
CA GLY A 303 10.83 -10.55 -21.41
C GLY A 303 9.58 -10.52 -20.51
N LEU A 304 8.88 -11.65 -20.39
CA LEU A 304 7.76 -11.79 -19.45
C LEU A 304 8.23 -11.72 -17.99
N GLY A 305 9.39 -12.31 -17.68
CA GLY A 305 10.03 -12.21 -16.37
C GLY A 305 10.30 -10.75 -15.98
N LEU A 306 10.94 -9.98 -16.86
CA LEU A 306 11.20 -8.55 -16.65
C LEU A 306 9.90 -7.75 -16.53
N THR A 307 8.90 -8.07 -17.35
CA THR A 307 7.55 -7.46 -17.25
C THR A 307 6.93 -7.73 -15.89
N ALA A 308 7.09 -8.95 -15.35
CA ALA A 308 6.61 -9.30 -14.02
C ALA A 308 7.31 -8.49 -12.92
N LEU A 309 8.64 -8.31 -13.00
CA LEU A 309 9.38 -7.49 -12.03
C LEU A 309 8.93 -6.02 -12.05
N ILE A 310 8.69 -5.45 -13.24
CA ILE A 310 8.16 -4.10 -13.39
C ILE A 310 6.75 -4.02 -12.79
N CYS A 311 5.87 -4.97 -13.12
CA CYS A 311 4.51 -5.00 -12.57
C CYS A 311 4.53 -5.10 -11.04
N ALA A 312 5.43 -5.89 -10.47
CA ALA A 312 5.62 -6.02 -9.03
C ALA A 312 5.99 -4.67 -8.37
N ASP A 313 6.85 -3.86 -9.00
CA ASP A 313 7.17 -2.51 -8.51
C ASP A 313 5.95 -1.57 -8.60
N TYR A 314 5.17 -1.67 -9.68
CA TYR A 314 3.96 -0.86 -9.84
C TYR A 314 2.81 -1.27 -8.91
N VAL A 315 2.80 -2.47 -8.34
CA VAL A 315 1.82 -2.84 -7.29
C VAL A 315 1.98 -1.94 -6.05
N TYR A 316 3.17 -1.41 -5.76
CA TYR A 316 3.40 -0.56 -4.58
C TYR A 316 3.12 0.92 -4.80
N THR A 317 2.77 1.36 -6.02
CA THR A 317 2.41 2.77 -6.27
C THR A 317 1.21 3.20 -5.43
N VAL A 318 0.30 2.26 -5.14
CA VAL A 318 -0.86 2.52 -4.28
C VAL A 318 -0.48 2.92 -2.84
N LEU A 319 0.75 2.62 -2.41
CA LEU A 319 1.27 2.91 -1.08
C LEU A 319 2.19 4.14 -1.06
N ARG A 320 2.49 4.78 -2.19
CA ARG A 320 3.47 5.88 -2.26
C ARG A 320 2.95 7.07 -3.04
N ALA A 321 2.86 8.21 -2.34
CA ALA A 321 2.44 9.48 -2.92
C ALA A 321 3.52 10.26 -3.68
N SER A 322 4.82 9.94 -3.52
CA SER A 322 5.88 10.93 -3.80
C SER A 322 7.16 10.43 -4.51
N ALA A 323 7.25 9.18 -4.94
CA ALA A 323 8.39 8.70 -5.74
C ALA A 323 7.93 7.75 -6.85
N HIS A 324 8.51 7.88 -8.05
CA HIS A 324 8.20 7.01 -9.20
C HIS A 324 8.56 5.54 -8.85
N PRO A 325 7.72 4.55 -9.21
CA PRO A 325 7.85 3.14 -8.77
C PRO A 325 9.19 2.49 -9.10
N LEU A 326 9.85 2.92 -10.17
CA LEU A 326 11.15 2.35 -10.58
C LEU A 326 12.38 3.09 -10.01
N THR A 327 12.18 4.16 -9.25
CA THR A 327 13.27 5.07 -8.80
C THR A 327 13.58 4.89 -7.32
N HIS A 328 13.75 3.64 -6.88
CA HIS A 328 14.18 3.34 -5.52
C HIS A 328 15.12 2.13 -5.47
N SER A 329 16.00 2.08 -4.46
CA SER A 329 17.02 1.04 -4.33
C SER A 329 16.44 -0.37 -4.28
N ALA A 330 15.31 -0.54 -3.60
CA ALA A 330 14.62 -1.82 -3.48
C ALA A 330 13.72 -2.18 -4.68
N SER A 331 13.86 -1.52 -5.85
CA SER A 331 13.06 -1.86 -7.04
C SER A 331 13.38 -3.30 -7.46
N VAL A 332 12.33 -4.12 -7.62
CA VAL A 332 12.42 -5.50 -8.08
C VAL A 332 13.07 -5.54 -9.46
N ALA A 333 12.69 -4.63 -10.37
CA ALA A 333 13.25 -4.56 -11.71
C ALA A 333 14.77 -4.28 -11.67
N TRP A 334 15.21 -3.28 -10.91
CA TRP A 334 16.64 -3.00 -10.71
C TRP A 334 17.37 -4.15 -10.02
N THR A 335 16.75 -4.81 -9.04
CA THR A 335 17.32 -6.01 -8.41
C THR A 335 17.51 -7.14 -9.43
N GLY A 336 16.53 -7.40 -10.31
CA GLY A 336 16.64 -8.42 -11.35
C GLY A 336 17.77 -8.14 -12.33
N VAL A 337 17.91 -6.91 -12.81
CA VAL A 337 19.03 -6.51 -13.70
C VAL A 337 20.37 -6.64 -12.98
N PHE A 338 20.46 -6.23 -11.73
CA PHE A 338 21.69 -6.34 -10.94
C PHE A 338 22.12 -7.79 -10.74
N LEU A 339 21.17 -8.66 -10.35
CA LEU A 339 21.42 -10.09 -10.17
C LEU A 339 21.77 -10.77 -11.50
N ALA A 340 21.15 -10.39 -12.61
CA ALA A 340 21.46 -10.96 -13.93
C ALA A 340 22.91 -10.63 -14.34
N ALA A 341 23.35 -9.40 -14.09
CA ALA A 341 24.73 -8.99 -14.35
C ALA A 341 25.75 -9.73 -13.47
N VAL A 342 25.39 -9.97 -12.19
CA VAL A 342 26.23 -10.74 -11.25
C VAL A 342 26.31 -12.20 -11.67
N PHE A 343 25.17 -12.86 -11.95
CA PHE A 343 25.15 -14.26 -12.42
C PHE A 343 25.90 -14.45 -13.73
N ALA A 344 25.78 -13.51 -14.67
CA ALA A 344 26.48 -13.58 -15.94
C ALA A 344 27.99 -13.24 -15.84
N GLY A 345 28.50 -12.88 -14.65
CA GLY A 345 29.91 -12.51 -14.50
C GLY A 345 30.29 -11.17 -15.16
N VAL A 346 29.32 -10.30 -15.48
CA VAL A 346 29.55 -9.05 -16.21
C VAL A 346 29.85 -7.91 -15.24
N GLY A 347 31.10 -7.84 -14.78
CA GLY A 347 31.56 -6.92 -13.75
C GLY A 347 31.25 -5.44 -13.98
N PRO A 348 31.50 -4.88 -15.19
CA PRO A 348 31.18 -3.48 -15.47
C PRO A 348 29.69 -3.15 -15.33
N LEU A 349 28.80 -4.04 -15.79
CA LEU A 349 27.36 -3.87 -15.68
C LEU A 349 26.92 -4.02 -14.21
N ALA A 350 27.41 -5.04 -13.53
CA ALA A 350 27.13 -5.27 -12.10
C ALA A 350 27.57 -4.06 -11.25
N GLY A 351 28.76 -3.52 -11.51
CA GLY A 351 29.28 -2.32 -10.84
C GLY A 351 28.44 -1.08 -11.12
N ALA A 352 28.10 -0.82 -12.39
CA ALA A 352 27.29 0.34 -12.76
C ALA A 352 25.89 0.31 -12.13
N VAL A 353 25.20 -0.83 -12.20
CA VAL A 353 23.86 -1.01 -11.62
C VAL A 353 23.93 -0.95 -10.09
N GLY A 354 24.92 -1.62 -9.48
CA GLY A 354 25.15 -1.61 -8.03
C GLY A 354 25.41 -0.20 -7.48
N LEU A 355 26.22 0.61 -8.18
CA LEU A 355 26.46 2.02 -7.83
C LEU A 355 25.20 2.87 -7.98
N GLY A 356 24.42 2.67 -9.05
CA GLY A 356 23.12 3.33 -9.22
C GLY A 356 22.16 3.02 -8.07
N LYS A 357 22.06 1.74 -7.69
CA LYS A 357 21.26 1.30 -6.54
C LYS A 357 21.76 1.88 -5.22
N LEU A 358 23.08 1.99 -5.01
CA LEU A 358 23.66 2.65 -3.85
C LEU A 358 23.27 4.14 -3.81
N GLY A 359 23.33 4.83 -4.95
CA GLY A 359 22.88 6.22 -5.07
C GLY A 359 21.41 6.39 -4.68
N LEU A 360 20.54 5.52 -5.21
CA LEU A 360 19.11 5.50 -4.84
C LEU A 360 18.91 5.18 -3.35
N TYR A 361 19.70 4.27 -2.78
CA TYR A 361 19.62 3.89 -1.38
C TYR A 361 19.99 5.07 -0.47
N VAL A 362 21.14 5.70 -0.74
CA VAL A 362 21.62 6.88 -0.02
C VAL A 362 20.64 8.04 -0.17
N GLY A 363 20.13 8.29 -1.39
CA GLY A 363 19.11 9.31 -1.65
C GLY A 363 17.85 9.10 -0.80
N ARG A 364 17.33 7.86 -0.74
CA ARG A 364 16.21 7.49 0.13
C ARG A 364 16.52 7.78 1.60
N LYS A 365 17.69 7.37 2.11
CA LYS A 365 18.08 7.61 3.52
C LYS A 365 18.27 9.08 3.86
N LEU A 366 18.84 9.85 2.95
CA LEU A 366 18.96 11.30 3.11
C LEU A 366 17.59 11.97 3.12
N GLY A 367 16.66 11.53 2.27
CA GLY A 367 15.27 11.98 2.29
C GLY A 367 14.60 11.73 3.65
N PHE A 368 14.80 10.56 4.25
CA PHE A 368 14.28 10.23 5.57
C PHE A 368 14.85 11.13 6.66
N ARG A 369 16.19 11.34 6.65
CA ARG A 369 16.85 12.25 7.60
C ARG A 369 16.34 13.70 7.47
N ARG A 370 16.19 14.20 6.24
CA ARG A 370 15.64 15.55 5.97
C ARG A 370 14.20 15.70 6.43
N GLY A 371 13.40 14.64 6.30
CA GLY A 371 12.01 14.58 6.78
C GLY A 371 11.85 14.23 8.25
N GLY A 372 12.93 14.25 9.06
CA GLY A 372 12.87 13.96 10.49
C GLY A 372 12.55 12.50 10.86
N ARG A 373 12.53 11.59 9.88
CA ARG A 373 12.22 10.16 10.09
C ARG A 373 13.48 9.42 10.60
N PRO A 374 13.33 8.50 11.57
CA PRO A 374 14.46 7.76 12.12
C PRO A 374 15.10 6.87 11.05
N VAL A 375 16.43 6.92 10.95
CA VAL A 375 17.23 6.02 10.10
C VAL A 375 17.98 5.03 11.00
N ARG A 376 18.05 3.77 10.58
CA ARG A 376 18.71 2.67 11.31
C ARG A 376 20.11 2.42 10.76
N PRO A 377 21.17 3.06 11.28
CA PRO A 377 22.50 3.02 10.67
C PRO A 377 23.09 1.60 10.63
N ALA A 378 22.82 0.77 11.63
CA ALA A 378 23.30 -0.62 11.66
C ALA A 378 22.77 -1.45 10.47
N ILE A 379 21.50 -1.27 10.10
CA ILE A 379 20.89 -1.97 8.94
C ILE A 379 21.48 -1.42 7.64
N SER A 380 21.70 -0.10 7.55
CA SER A 380 22.35 0.50 6.39
C SER A 380 23.78 0.02 6.20
N LEU A 381 24.55 -0.11 7.28
CA LEU A 381 25.90 -0.67 7.24
C LEU A 381 25.88 -2.14 6.81
N LEU A 382 24.94 -2.94 7.33
CA LEU A 382 24.76 -4.33 6.92
C LEU A 382 24.45 -4.43 5.43
N ARG A 383 23.49 -3.63 4.94
CA ARG A 383 23.08 -3.59 3.53
C ARG A 383 24.24 -3.26 2.59
N VAL A 384 24.95 -2.16 2.88
CA VAL A 384 26.05 -1.69 2.03
C VAL A 384 27.27 -2.61 2.14
N GLY A 385 27.60 -3.04 3.36
CA GLY A 385 28.71 -3.95 3.64
C GLY A 385 28.54 -5.29 2.93
N VAL A 386 27.46 -6.01 3.25
CA VAL A 386 27.20 -7.35 2.71
C VAL A 386 26.79 -7.30 1.23
N GLY A 387 25.97 -6.33 0.84
CA GLY A 387 25.37 -6.32 -0.50
C GLY A 387 26.21 -5.69 -1.61
N LEU A 388 27.24 -4.90 -1.27
CA LEU A 388 28.02 -4.15 -2.26
C LEU A 388 29.53 -4.20 -1.99
N VAL A 389 29.97 -3.89 -0.75
CA VAL A 389 31.41 -3.81 -0.43
C VAL A 389 32.07 -5.19 -0.46
N VAL A 390 31.52 -6.17 0.25
CA VAL A 390 32.06 -7.54 0.28
C VAL A 390 32.06 -8.16 -1.13
N PRO A 391 30.96 -8.15 -1.90
CA PRO A 391 30.96 -8.60 -3.29
C PRO A 391 32.00 -7.89 -4.16
N GLY A 392 32.13 -6.56 -4.05
CA GLY A 392 33.09 -5.78 -4.83
C GLY A 392 34.55 -6.13 -4.52
N LEU A 393 34.87 -6.36 -3.24
CA LEU A 393 36.21 -6.81 -2.82
C LEU A 393 36.50 -8.22 -3.34
N LEU A 394 35.57 -9.15 -3.20
CA LEU A 394 35.72 -10.52 -3.71
C LEU A 394 35.89 -10.54 -5.24
N TRP A 395 35.12 -9.69 -5.93
CA TRP A 395 35.23 -9.51 -7.37
C TRP A 395 36.60 -8.99 -7.80
N ALA A 396 37.18 -8.06 -7.05
CA ALA A 396 38.48 -7.49 -7.34
C ALA A 396 39.64 -8.47 -7.11
N VAL A 397 39.47 -9.45 -6.22
CA VAL A 397 40.49 -10.47 -5.94
C VAL A 397 40.48 -11.56 -7.00
N ASP A 398 39.36 -12.26 -7.15
CA ASP A 398 39.19 -13.35 -8.13
C ASP A 398 37.69 -13.64 -8.33
N PRO A 399 37.05 -13.07 -9.36
CA PRO A 399 35.61 -13.19 -9.54
C PRO A 399 35.18 -14.61 -9.91
N ALA A 400 36.06 -15.43 -10.52
CA ALA A 400 35.75 -16.80 -10.88
C ALA A 400 35.77 -17.71 -9.64
N ARG A 401 36.79 -17.56 -8.79
CA ARG A 401 36.92 -18.33 -7.55
C ARG A 401 35.83 -18.02 -6.52
N PHE A 402 35.42 -16.76 -6.42
CA PHE A 402 34.47 -16.30 -5.41
C PHE A 402 33.05 -16.09 -5.93
N HIS A 403 32.72 -16.55 -7.13
CA HIS A 403 31.45 -16.28 -7.79
C HIS A 403 30.22 -16.63 -6.92
N GLU A 404 30.20 -17.81 -6.31
CA GLU A 404 29.09 -18.25 -5.45
C GLU A 404 28.93 -17.34 -4.21
N LEU A 405 30.05 -16.92 -3.61
CA LEU A 405 30.04 -16.06 -2.43
C LEU A 405 29.60 -14.63 -2.78
N ILE A 406 30.03 -14.13 -3.95
CA ILE A 406 29.58 -12.84 -4.51
C ILE A 406 28.06 -12.86 -4.70
N VAL A 407 27.54 -13.89 -5.37
CA VAL A 407 26.10 -14.09 -5.57
C VAL A 407 25.36 -14.11 -4.24
N ALA A 408 25.81 -14.93 -3.28
CA ALA A 408 25.14 -15.08 -1.98
C ALA A 408 25.11 -13.75 -1.20
N ALA A 409 26.24 -13.02 -1.19
CA ALA A 409 26.36 -11.74 -0.52
C ALA A 409 25.48 -10.64 -1.17
N VAL A 410 25.43 -10.59 -2.51
CA VAL A 410 24.53 -9.68 -3.24
C VAL A 410 23.07 -10.00 -2.92
N VAL A 411 22.64 -11.27 -3.02
CA VAL A 411 21.26 -11.69 -2.71
C VAL A 411 20.90 -11.33 -1.27
N ALA A 412 21.79 -11.59 -0.30
CA ALA A 412 21.58 -11.22 1.10
C ALA A 412 21.41 -9.70 1.28
N GLY A 413 22.26 -8.91 0.62
CA GLY A 413 22.14 -7.46 0.61
C GLY A 413 20.81 -6.97 0.03
N GLU A 414 20.39 -7.49 -1.11
CA GLU A 414 19.11 -7.14 -1.74
C GLU A 414 17.91 -7.50 -0.85
N LEU A 415 17.96 -8.65 -0.16
CA LEU A 415 16.95 -9.04 0.82
C LEU A 415 16.87 -8.05 2.00
N VAL A 416 18.01 -7.57 2.50
CA VAL A 416 18.04 -6.53 3.54
C VAL A 416 17.42 -5.23 3.04
N ASP A 417 17.73 -4.80 1.81
CA ASP A 417 17.16 -3.59 1.19
C ASP A 417 15.63 -3.69 1.10
N ARG A 418 15.13 -4.83 0.62
CA ARG A 418 13.70 -5.09 0.50
C ARG A 418 13.02 -5.15 1.87
N ALA A 419 13.58 -5.90 2.81
CA ALA A 419 13.02 -5.97 4.17
C ALA A 419 12.93 -4.58 4.81
N GLU A 420 13.97 -3.77 4.64
CA GLU A 420 13.99 -2.39 5.13
C GLU A 420 12.98 -1.50 4.39
N TYR A 421 12.88 -1.62 3.06
CA TYR A 421 11.88 -0.92 2.26
C TYR A 421 10.45 -1.17 2.74
N TYR A 422 10.11 -2.40 3.11
CA TYR A 422 8.79 -2.74 3.64
C TYR A 422 8.49 -2.09 5.00
N VAL A 423 9.50 -1.96 5.86
CA VAL A 423 9.36 -1.27 7.16
C VAL A 423 9.21 0.24 6.95
N GLU A 424 9.68 0.75 5.82
CA GLU A 424 9.65 2.16 5.45
C GLU A 424 8.42 2.58 4.65
N LEU A 425 7.63 1.61 4.17
CA LEU A 425 6.37 1.85 3.48
C LEU A 425 5.38 2.47 4.46
N GLU A 426 4.85 3.62 4.09
CA GLU A 426 3.83 4.32 4.86
C GLU A 426 2.56 4.38 4.03
N ARG A 427 1.49 3.81 4.58
CA ARG A 427 0.16 3.91 3.99
C ARG A 427 -0.49 5.20 4.45
N ILE A 428 -1.14 5.90 3.52
CA ILE A 428 -2.03 7.01 3.87
C ILE A 428 -3.28 6.42 4.55
N ALA A 429 -3.47 6.77 5.82
CA ALA A 429 -4.63 6.36 6.61
C ALA A 429 -5.11 7.55 7.46
N PRO A 430 -6.41 7.65 7.77
CA PRO A 430 -6.93 8.79 8.52
C PRO A 430 -6.28 9.00 9.89
N SER A 431 -6.01 7.93 10.65
CA SER A 431 -5.33 8.00 11.96
C SER A 431 -3.91 8.58 11.86
N ARG A 432 -3.17 8.18 10.81
CA ARG A 432 -1.85 8.72 10.51
C ARG A 432 -1.95 10.19 10.09
N GLN A 433 -2.90 10.52 9.24
CA GLN A 433 -3.17 11.89 8.81
C GLN A 433 -3.50 12.79 10.00
N MET A 434 -4.32 12.30 10.95
CA MET A 434 -4.63 13.02 12.20
C MET A 434 -3.38 13.30 13.01
N SER A 435 -2.48 12.31 13.11
CA SER A 435 -1.23 12.45 13.86
C SER A 435 -0.32 13.51 13.23
N ILE A 436 -0.14 13.44 11.91
CA ILE A 436 0.65 14.42 11.13
C ILE A 436 0.07 15.83 11.30
N ASP A 437 -1.25 15.97 11.16
CA ASP A 437 -1.90 17.28 11.21
C ASP A 437 -1.89 17.86 12.62
N LEU A 438 -1.97 17.00 13.64
CA LEU A 438 -1.82 17.39 15.04
C LEU A 438 -0.40 17.88 15.32
N GLU A 439 0.63 17.13 14.92
CA GLU A 439 2.03 17.52 15.06
C GLU A 439 2.34 18.84 14.33
N ARG A 440 1.79 19.03 13.13
CA ARG A 440 1.89 20.29 12.38
C ARG A 440 1.30 21.45 13.18
N ARG A 441 0.07 21.33 13.68
CA ARG A 441 -0.57 22.39 14.47
C ARG A 441 0.18 22.69 15.77
N ILE A 442 0.79 21.67 16.38
CA ILE A 442 1.68 21.80 17.55
C ILE A 442 2.89 22.66 17.18
N ALA A 443 3.57 22.34 16.08
CA ALA A 443 4.76 23.06 15.61
C ALA A 443 4.45 24.52 15.22
N GLU A 444 3.25 24.78 14.70
CA GLU A 444 2.75 26.12 14.35
C GLU A 444 2.28 26.94 15.58
N GLY A 445 2.44 26.40 16.80
CA GLY A 445 2.15 27.12 18.05
C GLY A 445 0.66 27.27 18.34
N GLY A 446 -0.20 26.43 17.77
CA GLY A 446 -1.66 26.51 17.94
C GLY A 446 -2.28 27.81 17.41
N ALA A 447 -1.54 28.59 16.62
CA ALA A 447 -2.04 29.82 16.06
C ALA A 447 -3.20 29.53 15.09
N ASN A 448 -4.36 30.09 15.42
CA ASN A 448 -5.52 30.17 14.54
C ASN A 448 -5.16 31.09 13.36
N ARG A 449 -4.44 30.56 12.38
CA ARG A 449 -4.28 31.17 11.06
C ARG A 449 -5.07 30.34 10.06
N ASP A 450 -5.53 31.05 9.03
CA ASP A 450 -6.45 30.63 7.99
C ASP A 450 -6.22 29.20 7.50
N VAL A 451 -7.32 28.57 7.08
CA VAL A 451 -7.36 27.25 6.41
C VAL A 451 -6.10 27.10 5.55
N PRO A 452 -5.25 26.08 5.79
CA PRO A 452 -4.00 25.96 5.06
C PRO A 452 -4.30 25.85 3.57
N ALA A 453 -3.45 26.46 2.73
CA ALA A 453 -3.56 26.33 1.28
C ALA A 453 -3.75 24.85 0.88
N PRO A 454 -4.60 24.57 -0.13
CA PRO A 454 -4.98 23.21 -0.50
C PRO A 454 -3.74 22.34 -0.65
N ARG A 455 -3.74 21.19 0.03
CA ARG A 455 -2.67 20.21 -0.14
C ARG A 455 -2.62 19.84 -1.62
N PRO A 456 -1.42 19.69 -2.24
CA PRO A 456 -1.36 19.13 -3.57
C PRO A 456 -2.11 17.80 -3.54
N ALA A 457 -3.16 17.73 -4.36
CA ALA A 457 -4.02 16.58 -4.37
C ALA A 457 -3.17 15.35 -4.70
N LEU A 458 -3.42 14.27 -3.97
CA LEU A 458 -2.76 13.00 -4.28
C LEU A 458 -3.24 12.58 -5.67
N ALA A 459 -2.33 12.70 -6.64
CA ALA A 459 -2.58 12.42 -8.04
C ALA A 459 -3.35 11.10 -8.19
N ALA A 460 -4.43 11.14 -8.97
CA ALA A 460 -5.12 9.94 -9.41
C ALA A 460 -4.12 8.96 -10.03
N ILE A 461 -4.26 7.69 -9.67
CA ILE A 461 -3.47 6.61 -10.25
C ILE A 461 -4.02 6.38 -11.67
N ASP A 462 -3.42 7.04 -12.66
CA ASP A 462 -3.64 6.75 -14.08
C ASP A 462 -3.06 5.38 -14.51
#